data_AF-A0A3N1J780-F1
#
_entry.id   AF-A0A3N1J780-F1
#
_cell.length_a   1.000
_cell.length_b   1.000
_cell.length_c   1.000
_cell.angle_alpha   90.00
_cell.angle_beta   90.00
_cell.angle_gamma   90.00
#
_symmetry.space_group_name_H-M   'P 1'
#
loop_
_entity.id
_entity.type
_entity.pdbx_description
1 polymer ?
#
loop_
_entity_poly.entity_id
_entity_poly.type
_entity_poly.pdbx_seq_one_letter_code
_entity_poly.pdbx_strand_id
1 'polypeptide(L)'
;MGIVVINHVSLDGVMQSPGRADEDIRDGFALGGWADLGDAGPDGALGAAMGQAMGPSFSWLFGRRTYEDVVGHWNAVGGPFKDGSTPSRNSSSRGTRPLSCLGRGRG
;
A
#
# COMPACT_ATOMS: atom_id res chain seq x y z
N MET A 1 5.92 -18.18 8.96
CA MET A 1 5.16 -17.30 8.05
C MET A 1 3.79 -17.07 8.68
N GLY A 2 3.43 -15.83 8.99
CA GLY A 2 2.17 -15.48 9.65
C GLY A 2 1.44 -14.39 8.86
N ILE A 3 0.12 -14.32 9.01
CA ILE A 3 -0.70 -13.27 8.41
C ILE A 3 -1.06 -12.30 9.53
N VAL A 4 -0.73 -11.03 9.34
CA VAL A 4 -1.16 -9.94 10.21
C VAL A 4 -2.23 -9.16 9.48
N VAL A 5 -3.36 -8.92 10.14
CA VAL A 5 -4.46 -8.11 9.61
C VAL A 5 -4.45 -6.79 10.36
N ILE A 6 -4.39 -5.69 9.62
CA ILE A 6 -4.47 -4.32 10.15
C ILE A 6 -5.73 -3.72 9.56
N ASN A 7 -6.66 -3.33 10.43
CA ASN A 7 -7.93 -2.73 10.03
C ASN A 7 -8.29 -1.58 10.96
N HIS A 8 -9.03 -0.63 10.40
CA HIS A 8 -9.66 0.44 11.14
C HIS A 8 -11.17 0.20 11.07
N VAL A 9 -11.78 0.04 12.25
CA VAL A 9 -13.19 -0.31 12.38
C VAL A 9 -13.84 0.61 13.39
N SER A 10 -15.02 1.13 13.06
CA SER A 10 -15.83 1.92 13.98
C SER A 10 -16.53 1.03 15.02
N LEU A 11 -17.07 1.63 16.07
CA LEU A 11 -17.76 0.91 17.15
C LEU A 11 -19.03 0.17 16.64
N ASP A 12 -19.69 0.71 15.62
CA ASP A 12 -20.85 0.13 14.94
C ASP A 12 -20.46 -0.84 13.80
N GLY A 13 -19.18 -1.15 13.63
CA GLY A 13 -18.70 -2.23 12.76
C GLY A 13 -18.39 -1.83 11.32
N VAL A 14 -18.31 -0.54 11.01
CA VAL A 14 -17.93 -0.05 9.69
C VAL A 14 -16.41 -0.17 9.52
N MET A 15 -15.97 -0.97 8.54
CA MET A 15 -14.57 -1.02 8.13
C MET A 15 -14.33 0.03 7.05
N GLN A 16 -13.52 1.02 7.38
CA GLN A 16 -13.20 2.10 6.45
C GLN A 16 -11.75 2.54 6.58
N SER A 17 -11.33 3.23 5.53
CA SER A 17 -10.00 3.78 5.38
C SER A 17 -9.96 5.14 6.09
N PRO A 18 -9.22 5.30 7.20
CA PRO A 18 -9.44 6.40 8.13
C PRO A 18 -8.54 7.61 7.87
N GLY A 19 -7.64 7.53 6.88
CA GLY A 19 -6.52 8.45 6.72
C GLY A 19 -6.87 9.71 5.96
N ARG A 20 -7.97 9.72 5.22
CA ARG A 20 -8.43 10.91 4.48
C ARG A 20 -9.95 11.04 4.48
N ALA A 21 -10.46 12.27 4.50
CA ALA A 21 -11.90 12.55 4.50
C ALA A 21 -12.62 12.02 3.23
N ASP A 22 -11.95 12.05 2.08
CA ASP A 22 -12.46 11.59 0.79
C ASP A 22 -11.89 10.22 0.36
N GLU A 23 -11.35 9.42 1.30
CA GLU A 23 -10.79 8.10 0.98
C GLU A 23 -11.86 7.11 0.49
N ASP A 24 -13.07 7.16 1.07
CA ASP A 24 -14.22 6.40 0.60
C ASP A 24 -15.54 7.08 0.99
N ILE A 25 -16.16 7.76 0.02
CA ILE A 25 -17.43 8.50 0.21
C ILE A 25 -18.65 7.78 -0.38
N ARG A 26 -18.50 6.51 -0.77
CA ARG A 26 -19.56 5.75 -1.41
C ARG A 26 -20.74 5.56 -0.46
N ASP A 27 -21.92 5.36 -1.04
CA ASP A 27 -23.18 5.15 -0.31
C ASP A 27 -23.54 6.30 0.66
N GLY A 28 -22.95 7.48 0.48
CA GLY A 28 -23.21 8.68 1.28
C GLY A 28 -22.41 8.75 2.59
N PHE A 29 -21.35 7.96 2.75
CA PHE A 29 -20.50 8.05 3.94
C PHE A 29 -19.69 9.36 3.95
N ALA A 30 -19.86 10.16 5.00
CA ALA A 30 -19.25 11.49 5.12
C ALA A 30 -18.30 11.63 6.33
N LEU A 31 -18.04 10.53 7.05
CA LEU A 31 -17.29 10.53 8.30
C LEU A 31 -15.86 9.98 8.13
N GLY A 32 -15.25 10.17 6.96
CA GLY A 32 -13.86 9.77 6.69
C GLY A 32 -12.83 10.63 7.46
N GLY A 33 -11.56 10.24 7.42
CA GLY A 33 -10.46 11.05 7.96
C GLY A 33 -10.36 11.10 9.49
N TRP A 34 -11.08 10.24 10.21
CA TRP A 34 -11.11 10.26 11.67
C TRP A 34 -9.81 9.78 12.34
N ALA A 35 -8.89 9.16 11.59
CA ALA A 35 -7.53 8.87 12.04
C ALA A 35 -6.49 9.78 11.38
N ASP A 36 -6.91 10.87 10.72
CA ASP A 36 -5.99 11.95 10.37
C ASP A 36 -5.62 12.69 11.65
N LEU A 37 -4.36 12.50 12.08
CA LEU A 37 -3.82 13.10 13.29
C LEU A 37 -3.06 14.41 12.99
N GLY A 38 -3.06 14.85 11.73
CA GLY A 38 -2.35 16.05 11.29
C GLY A 38 -0.90 16.07 11.77
N ASP A 39 -0.44 17.25 12.21
CA ASP A 39 0.92 17.46 12.71
C ASP A 39 1.20 16.78 14.07
N ALA A 40 0.16 16.33 14.78
CA ALA A 40 0.33 15.64 16.06
C ALA A 40 0.87 14.22 15.89
N GLY A 41 0.59 13.60 14.74
CA GLY A 41 1.01 12.24 14.41
C GLY A 41 0.39 11.15 15.32
N PRO A 42 0.67 9.87 15.05
CA PRO A 42 0.22 8.77 15.90
C PRO A 42 0.80 8.88 17.30
N ASP A 43 0.03 8.47 18.30
CA ASP A 43 0.59 8.26 19.63
C ASP A 43 1.74 7.24 19.56
N GLY A 44 2.67 7.34 20.51
CA GLY A 44 3.90 6.52 20.47
C GLY A 44 3.64 5.01 20.52
N ALA A 45 2.53 4.58 21.13
CA ALA A 45 2.18 3.17 21.22
C ALA A 45 1.66 2.63 19.87
N LEU A 46 0.78 3.38 19.21
CA LEU A 46 0.27 3.08 17.88
C LEU A 46 1.40 3.05 16.85
N GLY A 47 2.28 4.06 16.88
CA GLY A 47 3.45 4.11 16.00
C GLY A 47 4.39 2.91 16.20
N ALA A 48 4.67 2.53 17.45
CA ALA A 48 5.51 1.38 17.76
C ALA A 48 4.87 0.05 17.31
N ALA A 49 3.56 -0.13 17.53
CA ALA A 49 2.84 -1.33 17.11
C ALA A 49 2.83 -1.47 15.58
N MET A 50 2.56 -0.37 14.86
CA MET A 50 2.58 -0.35 13.40
C MET A 50 3.99 -0.64 12.86
N GLY A 51 5.02 -0.04 13.46
CA GLY A 51 6.42 -0.28 13.08
C GLY A 51 6.87 -1.73 13.29
N GLN A 52 6.39 -2.40 14.34
CA GLN A 52 6.62 -3.83 14.54
C GLN A 52 5.90 -4.69 13.50
N ALA A 53 4.65 -4.36 13.18
CA ALA A 53 3.85 -5.08 12.19
C ALA A 53 4.39 -4.92 10.76
N MET A 54 4.93 -3.74 10.43
CA MET A 54 5.48 -3.38 9.12
C MET A 54 7.02 -3.41 9.09
N GLY A 55 7.62 -4.26 9.91
CA GLY A 55 9.08 -4.42 10.00
C GLY A 55 9.74 -4.87 8.68
N PRO A 56 11.06 -5.09 8.64
CA PRO A 56 11.86 -5.22 7.40
C PRO A 56 11.45 -6.34 6.41
N SER A 57 10.58 -7.25 6.79
CA SER A 57 10.23 -8.45 6.02
C SER A 57 8.72 -8.67 5.99
N PHE A 58 7.99 -7.64 5.55
CA PHE A 58 6.55 -7.73 5.31
C PHE A 58 6.22 -7.58 3.82
N SER A 59 5.03 -7.99 3.44
CA SER A 59 4.50 -7.76 2.09
C SER A 59 3.05 -7.34 2.21
N TRP A 60 2.66 -6.38 1.40
CA TRP A 60 1.29 -5.90 1.36
C TRP A 60 0.40 -6.87 0.59
N LEU A 61 -0.77 -7.14 1.16
CA LEU A 61 -1.86 -7.81 0.47
C LEU A 61 -3.09 -6.91 0.58
N PHE A 62 -3.53 -6.38 -0.55
CA PHE A 62 -4.70 -5.52 -0.62
C PHE A 62 -5.73 -6.09 -1.59
N GLY A 63 -7.00 -5.84 -1.31
CA GLY A 63 -8.04 -5.93 -2.32
C GLY A 63 -7.82 -4.85 -3.39
N ARG A 64 -8.36 -5.07 -4.60
CA ARG A 64 -8.15 -4.18 -5.76
C ARG A 64 -8.40 -2.69 -5.46
N ARG A 65 -9.51 -2.37 -4.77
CA ARG A 65 -9.89 -0.97 -4.47
C ARG A 65 -8.88 -0.31 -3.55
N THR A 66 -8.62 -0.92 -2.39
CA THR A 66 -7.61 -0.44 -1.44
C THR A 66 -6.23 -0.32 -2.09
N TYR A 67 -5.86 -1.23 -2.99
CA TYR A 67 -4.62 -1.11 -3.75
C TYR A 67 -4.60 0.14 -4.63
N GLU A 68 -5.66 0.40 -5.39
CA GLU A 68 -5.79 1.59 -6.25
C GLU A 68 -5.70 2.89 -5.42
N ASP A 69 -6.36 2.95 -4.25
CA ASP A 69 -6.36 4.13 -3.37
C ASP A 69 -5.00 4.36 -2.69
N VAL A 70 -4.42 3.31 -2.08
CA VAL A 70 -3.12 3.39 -1.38
C VAL A 70 -2.01 3.76 -2.35
N VAL A 71 -1.92 3.08 -3.50
CA VAL A 71 -0.88 3.36 -4.49
C VAL A 71 -1.08 4.73 -5.11
N GLY A 72 -2.33 5.12 -5.42
CA GLY A 72 -2.65 6.44 -5.96
C GLY A 72 -2.24 7.57 -5.02
N HIS A 73 -2.63 7.48 -3.74
CA HIS A 73 -2.35 8.51 -2.74
C HIS A 73 -0.86 8.60 -2.42
N TRP A 74 -0.23 7.51 -2.00
CA TRP A 74 1.14 7.56 -1.48
C TRP A 74 2.19 7.79 -2.59
N ASN A 75 1.89 7.45 -3.85
CA ASN A 75 2.75 7.85 -4.97
C ASN A 75 2.69 9.36 -5.27
N ALA A 76 1.58 10.01 -4.94
CA ALA A 76 1.41 11.45 -5.05
C ALA A 76 2.08 12.19 -3.89
N VAL A 77 1.97 11.68 -2.65
CA VAL A 77 2.66 12.20 -1.47
C VAL A 77 4.19 12.10 -1.59
N GLY A 78 4.69 11.02 -2.19
CA GLY A 78 6.13 10.80 -2.38
C GLY A 78 6.82 10.12 -1.19
N GLY A 79 8.14 10.25 -1.12
CA GLY A 79 8.96 9.65 -0.07
C GLY A 79 9.24 8.15 -0.26
N PRO A 80 9.73 7.46 0.79
CA PRO A 80 10.22 6.09 0.69
C PRO A 80 9.19 5.08 0.19
N PHE A 81 7.90 5.36 0.43
CA PHE A 81 6.81 4.53 -0.09
C PHE A 81 6.80 4.54 -1.62
N LYS A 82 6.89 5.72 -2.25
CA LYS A 82 6.94 5.86 -3.71
C LYS A 82 8.12 5.11 -4.32
N ASP A 83 9.29 5.23 -3.69
CA ASP A 83 10.51 4.59 -4.17
C ASP A 83 10.37 3.05 -4.15
N GLY A 84 9.74 2.50 -3.11
CA GLY A 84 9.47 1.06 -2.97
C GLY A 84 8.25 0.54 -3.73
N SER A 85 7.26 1.39 -4.02
CA SER A 85 6.03 1.04 -4.74
C SER A 85 6.15 1.19 -6.26
N THR A 86 7.23 1.83 -6.75
CA THR A 86 7.49 1.96 -8.19
C THR A 86 7.36 0.58 -8.83
N PRO A 87 6.53 0.40 -9.87
CA PRO A 87 6.44 -0.88 -10.54
C PRO A 87 7.84 -1.17 -11.08
N SER A 88 8.52 -2.16 -10.49
CA SER A 88 9.65 -2.80 -11.12
C SER A 88 9.15 -3.28 -12.48
N ARG A 89 9.41 -2.46 -13.50
CA ARG A 89 9.29 -2.69 -14.93
C ARG A 89 8.55 -4.00 -15.22
N ASN A 90 7.22 -3.93 -15.30
CA ASN A 90 6.40 -5.05 -15.68
C ASN A 90 6.92 -5.53 -17.05
N SER A 91 7.69 -6.61 -17.07
CA SER A 91 8.04 -7.31 -18.30
C SER A 91 6.80 -8.03 -18.76
N SER A 92 5.81 -7.28 -19.26
CA SER A 92 4.80 -7.83 -20.14
C SER A 92 5.48 -8.11 -21.48
N SER A 93 6.27 -9.18 -21.54
CA SER A 93 6.56 -9.81 -22.81
C SER A 93 5.25 -10.40 -23.32
N ARG A 94 4.46 -9.58 -24.04
CA ARG A 94 3.58 -10.14 -25.06
C ARG A 94 4.46 -11.04 -25.89
N GLY A 95 4.09 -12.30 -25.96
CA GLY A 95 4.80 -13.30 -26.74
C GLY A 95 4.90 -12.88 -28.19
N THR A 96 6.04 -12.31 -28.54
CA THR A 96 6.64 -12.31 -29.87
C THR A 96 8.14 -12.25 -29.65
N ARG A 97 8.74 -13.39 -29.29
CA ARG A 97 10.19 -13.57 -29.36
C ARG A 97 10.58 -13.71 -30.84
N PRO A 98 11.56 -12.96 -31.34
CA PRO A 98 12.55 -13.52 -32.24
C PRO A 98 13.73 -14.01 -31.41
N LEU A 99 14.16 -15.23 -31.70
CA LEU A 99 15.35 -15.89 -31.16
C LEU A 99 16.62 -15.18 -31.66
N SER A 100 17.48 -14.69 -30.76
CA SER A 100 18.93 -14.59 -31.03
C SER A 100 19.74 -14.11 -29.81
N CYS A 101 19.92 -14.97 -28.81
CA CYS A 101 21.08 -14.86 -27.93
C CYS A 101 21.62 -16.27 -27.66
N LEU A 102 22.25 -16.86 -28.69
CA LEU A 102 23.14 -18.00 -28.54
C LEU A 102 24.55 -17.53 -28.91
N GLY A 103 25.48 -17.66 -27.98
CA GLY A 103 26.92 -17.38 -28.10
C GLY A 103 27.45 -16.93 -26.73
N ARG A 104 27.95 -17.81 -25.85
CA ARG A 104 29.23 -18.56 -25.91
C ARG A 104 30.40 -17.57 -26.18
N GLY A 105 31.46 -17.43 -25.38
CA GLY A 105 32.03 -18.15 -24.24
C GLY A 105 32.97 -17.20 -23.48
N ARG A 106 33.28 -17.46 -22.20
CA ARG A 106 34.57 -18.04 -21.74
C ARG A 106 35.80 -17.59 -22.55
N GLY A 107 36.66 -16.84 -21.88
CA GLY A 107 38.00 -16.39 -22.29
C GLY A 107 38.49 -15.36 -21.28
#